data_AF-A0A517NB68-F1
#
_entry.id   AF-A0A517NB68-F1
#
_cell.length_a   1.000
_cell.length_b   1.000
_cell.length_c   1.000
_cell.angle_alpha   90.00
_cell.angle_beta   90.00
_cell.angle_gamma   90.00
#
_symmetry.space_group_name_H-M   'P 1'
#
loop_
_entity.id
_entity.type
_entity.pdbx_description
1 polymer ?
#
loop_
_entity_poly.entity_id
_entity_poly.type
_entity_poly.pdbx_seq_one_letter_code
_entity_poly.pdbx_strand_id
1 'polypeptide(L)'
;MRIAAVTLCLFVSSSLAYVAIGSKKGDWRASQNPLFTDVLETRDSSLFDQFISTLDPVVIKACVAEHETSGKTDLDQLAKCGDFDLYARYMRISKFDAVKKFNYVLLNSSSKLEFEDRLAR
;
A
#
# COMPACT_ATOMS: atom_id res chain seq x y z
N MET A 1 -39.34 -14.75 -51.68
CA MET A 1 -38.19 -14.70 -50.75
C MET A 1 -38.72 -14.62 -49.33
N ARG A 2 -38.36 -15.60 -48.50
CA ARG A 2 -38.67 -15.68 -47.07
C ARG A 2 -37.53 -15.01 -46.29
N ILE A 3 -37.84 -14.33 -45.20
CA ILE A 3 -37.32 -14.55 -43.83
C ILE A 3 -37.58 -13.28 -43.00
N ALA A 4 -38.24 -13.52 -41.87
CA ALA A 4 -38.51 -12.59 -40.79
C ALA A 4 -37.26 -12.30 -39.96
N ALA A 5 -37.19 -11.11 -39.35
CA ALA A 5 -36.63 -10.95 -38.02
C ALA A 5 -37.08 -9.59 -37.45
N VAL A 6 -38.08 -9.66 -36.57
CA VAL A 6 -38.42 -8.61 -35.61
C VAL A 6 -37.19 -8.35 -34.77
N THR A 7 -36.61 -7.15 -34.84
CA THR A 7 -35.52 -6.76 -33.93
C THR A 7 -36.07 -5.82 -32.88
N LEU A 8 -36.36 -6.41 -31.73
CA LEU A 8 -36.78 -5.77 -30.49
C LEU A 8 -35.52 -5.22 -29.81
N CYS A 9 -35.24 -3.93 -29.94
CA CYS A 9 -34.20 -3.26 -29.14
C CYS A 9 -34.87 -2.34 -28.11
N LEU A 10 -35.26 -2.93 -26.98
CA LEU A 10 -35.55 -2.18 -25.76
C LEU A 10 -34.21 -1.63 -25.24
N PHE A 11 -33.97 -0.34 -25.47
CA PHE A 11 -32.84 0.37 -24.88
C PHE A 11 -33.04 0.49 -23.37
N VAL A 12 -32.12 -0.14 -22.65
CA VAL A 12 -32.03 -0.16 -21.19
C VAL A 12 -31.35 1.12 -20.70
N SER A 13 -32.07 1.79 -19.80
CA SER A 13 -31.64 2.70 -18.71
C SER A 13 -30.69 3.86 -19.00
N SER A 14 -31.16 5.08 -18.74
CA SER A 14 -30.34 6.15 -18.16
C SER A 14 -31.25 7.15 -17.43
N SER A 15 -31.50 6.90 -16.14
CA SER A 15 -32.04 7.92 -15.24
C SER A 15 -30.95 8.95 -14.98
N LEU A 16 -31.06 10.08 -15.67
CA LEU A 16 -30.24 11.26 -15.47
C LEU A 16 -30.73 11.98 -14.19
N ALA A 17 -30.17 11.64 -13.04
CA ALA A 17 -30.36 12.42 -11.81
C ALA A 17 -29.21 13.42 -11.70
N TYR A 18 -29.48 14.66 -12.13
CA TYR A 18 -28.65 15.82 -11.80
C TYR A 18 -28.68 16.03 -10.27
N VAL A 19 -27.55 15.84 -9.60
CA VAL A 19 -27.32 16.40 -8.26
C VAL A 19 -26.30 17.52 -8.41
N ALA A 20 -26.75 18.71 -8.01
CA ALA A 20 -26.01 19.96 -8.07
C ALA A 20 -24.64 19.85 -7.40
N ILE A 21 -23.63 20.44 -8.06
CA ILE A 21 -22.28 20.63 -7.56
C ILE A 21 -22.36 21.62 -6.39
N GLY A 22 -22.40 21.09 -5.18
CA GLY A 22 -22.13 21.81 -3.95
C GLY A 22 -20.66 21.64 -3.58
N SER A 23 -19.83 22.62 -3.91
CA SER A 23 -18.42 22.70 -3.51
C SER A 23 -18.25 22.56 -2.00
N LYS A 24 -17.90 21.37 -1.51
CA LYS A 24 -17.23 21.19 -0.21
C LYS A 24 -16.15 20.11 -0.33
N LYS A 25 -14.91 20.60 -0.39
CA LYS A 25 -13.66 20.05 0.15
C LYS A 25 -13.74 18.54 0.45
N GLY A 26 -13.14 17.75 -0.44
CA GLY A 26 -13.22 16.29 -0.49
C GLY A 26 -12.98 15.62 0.86
N ASP A 27 -14.01 14.92 1.31
CA ASP A 27 -14.00 14.00 2.44
C ASP A 27 -14.03 12.59 1.84
N TRP A 28 -12.86 11.95 1.73
CA TRP A 28 -12.70 10.60 1.18
C TRP A 28 -12.98 9.49 2.21
N ARG A 29 -13.64 9.83 3.33
CA ARG A 29 -14.05 8.88 4.37
C ARG A 29 -15.38 8.21 4.03
N ALA A 30 -15.42 7.35 3.03
CA ALA A 30 -16.57 6.47 2.83
C ALA A 30 -16.27 5.24 1.97
N SER A 31 -15.35 4.38 2.41
CA SER A 31 -15.45 2.91 2.28
C SER A 31 -14.15 2.29 2.80
N GLN A 32 -13.97 2.28 4.12
CA GLN A 32 -12.97 1.45 4.77
C GLN A 32 -13.70 0.69 5.88
N ASN A 33 -13.58 -0.63 5.87
CA ASN A 33 -14.03 -1.49 6.96
C ASN A 33 -13.61 -0.86 8.30
N PRO A 34 -14.52 -0.67 9.28
CA PRO A 34 -14.20 -0.02 10.55
C PRO A 34 -13.13 -0.74 11.38
N LEU A 35 -12.78 -1.98 11.02
CA LEU A 35 -11.70 -2.76 11.63
C LEU A 35 -10.29 -2.29 11.24
N PHE A 36 -10.12 -1.64 10.08
CA PHE A 36 -8.78 -1.24 9.57
C PHE A 36 -8.41 0.21 9.87
N THR A 37 -9.41 1.09 10.05
CA THR A 37 -9.19 2.50 10.41
C THR A 37 -8.73 2.68 11.85
N ASP A 38 -9.20 1.83 12.78
CA ASP A 38 -8.83 1.86 14.21
C ASP A 38 -7.36 1.43 14.47
N VAL A 39 -6.76 0.70 13.51
CA VAL A 39 -5.39 0.17 13.65
C VAL A 39 -4.33 1.22 13.35
N LEU A 40 -4.60 2.21 12.50
CA LEU A 40 -3.64 3.25 12.09
C LEU A 40 -3.52 4.37 13.13
N GLU A 41 -4.63 4.83 13.72
CA GLU A 41 -4.64 5.89 14.74
C GLU A 41 -4.04 5.42 16.08
N THR A 42 -3.89 4.11 16.28
CA THR A 42 -3.31 3.51 17.50
C THR A 42 -1.88 2.98 17.31
N ARG A 43 -1.24 3.24 16.15
CA ARG A 43 0.18 2.87 15.96
C ARG A 43 1.07 3.85 16.70
N ASP A 44 1.99 3.31 17.49
CA ASP A 44 3.01 4.11 18.15
C ASP A 44 4.03 4.59 17.11
N SER A 45 3.92 5.86 16.70
CA SER A 45 4.82 6.45 15.71
C SER A 45 6.28 6.41 16.13
N SER A 46 6.57 6.34 17.44
CA SER A 46 7.95 6.21 17.93
C SER A 46 8.58 4.88 17.53
N LEU A 47 7.80 3.81 17.35
CA LEU A 47 8.30 2.53 16.85
C LEU A 47 8.69 2.62 15.38
N PHE A 48 7.93 3.39 14.59
CA PHE A 48 8.28 3.64 13.19
C PHE A 48 9.53 4.49 13.08
N ASP A 49 9.65 5.56 13.86
CA ASP A 49 10.85 6.41 13.86
C ASP A 49 12.10 5.63 14.30
N GLN A 50 11.97 4.76 15.32
CA GLN A 50 13.05 3.86 15.74
C GLN A 50 13.40 2.83 14.66
N PHE A 51 12.41 2.31 13.93
CA PHE A 51 12.67 1.43 12.81
C PHE A 51 13.41 2.18 11.68
N ILE A 52 12.96 3.37 11.29
CA ILE A 52 13.64 4.20 10.29
C ILE A 52 15.07 4.52 10.72
N SER A 53 15.32 4.77 12.01
CA SER A 53 16.68 5.01 12.49
C SER A 53 17.58 3.77 12.45
N THR A 54 17.01 2.56 12.47
CA THR A 54 17.77 1.31 12.22
C THR A 54 18.09 1.10 10.74
N LEU A 55 17.30 1.71 9.86
CA LEU A 55 17.50 1.69 8.41
C LEU A 55 18.45 2.82 8.00
N ASP A 56 19.74 2.67 8.26
CA ASP A 56 20.75 3.62 7.79
C ASP A 56 20.71 3.70 6.24
N PRO A 57 20.78 4.90 5.63
CA PRO A 57 20.81 5.06 4.17
C PRO A 57 21.87 4.19 3.47
N VAL A 58 23.01 3.95 4.11
CA VAL A 58 24.08 3.06 3.63
C VAL A 58 23.62 1.60 3.68
N VAL A 59 22.94 1.19 4.75
CA VAL A 59 22.38 -0.16 4.91
C VAL A 59 21.25 -0.41 3.92
N ILE A 60 20.33 0.54 3.74
CA ILE A 60 19.28 0.45 2.71
C ILE A 60 19.91 0.32 1.31
N LYS A 61 20.91 1.16 0.99
CA LYS A 61 21.57 1.12 -0.31
C LYS A 61 22.29 -0.20 -0.56
N ALA A 62 22.96 -0.74 0.46
CA ALA A 62 23.57 -2.07 0.40
C ALA A 62 22.51 -3.15 0.18
N CYS A 63 21.40 -3.10 0.93
CA CYS A 63 20.29 -4.04 0.80
C CYS A 63 19.62 -3.99 -0.58
N VAL A 64 19.45 -2.81 -1.16
CA VAL A 64 18.95 -2.63 -2.52
C VAL A 64 19.93 -3.23 -3.53
N ALA A 65 21.23 -2.92 -3.41
CA ALA A 65 22.24 -3.43 -4.33
C ALA A 65 22.34 -4.97 -4.29
N GLU A 66 22.24 -5.57 -3.10
CA GLU A 66 22.27 -7.02 -2.91
C GLU A 66 21.01 -7.70 -3.47
N HIS A 67 19.84 -7.05 -3.30
CA HIS A 67 18.59 -7.46 -3.93
C HIS A 67 18.67 -7.40 -5.47
N GLU A 68 19.21 -6.31 -6.04
CA GLU A 68 19.39 -6.15 -7.49
C GLU A 68 20.38 -7.17 -8.08
N THR A 69 21.43 -7.53 -7.34
CA THR A 69 22.49 -8.44 -7.80
C THR A 69 22.03 -9.90 -7.86
N SER A 70 21.21 -10.34 -6.90
CA SER A 70 20.80 -11.75 -6.79
C SER A 70 19.62 -12.13 -7.69
N GLY A 71 18.87 -11.16 -8.22
CA GLY A 71 17.71 -11.38 -9.08
C GLY A 71 16.56 -12.17 -8.41
N LYS A 72 16.66 -12.46 -7.12
CA LYS A 72 15.66 -13.13 -6.28
C LYS A 72 15.51 -12.35 -4.99
N THR A 73 14.28 -12.16 -4.55
CA THR A 73 14.01 -11.62 -3.22
C THR A 73 14.45 -12.64 -2.16
N ASP A 74 15.63 -12.45 -1.59
CA ASP A 74 16.05 -13.12 -0.36
C ASP A 74 15.49 -12.36 0.85
N LEU A 75 14.39 -12.89 1.41
CA LEU A 75 13.74 -12.30 2.58
C LEU A 75 14.60 -12.42 3.84
N ASP A 76 15.43 -13.45 3.97
CA ASP A 76 16.30 -13.63 5.14
C ASP A 76 17.42 -12.60 5.16
N GLN A 77 17.89 -12.20 3.98
CA GLN A 77 18.85 -11.13 3.83
C GLN A 77 18.21 -9.76 4.05
N LEU A 78 17.02 -9.51 3.51
CA LEU A 78 16.26 -8.29 3.76
C LEU A 78 15.92 -8.10 5.24
N ALA A 79 15.68 -9.19 5.97
CA ALA A 79 15.42 -9.16 7.41
C ALA A 79 16.61 -8.63 8.25
N LYS A 80 17.82 -8.55 7.68
CA LYS A 80 19.02 -8.02 8.33
C LYS A 80 19.19 -6.50 8.13
N CYS A 81 18.38 -5.89 7.27
CA CYS A 81 18.53 -4.48 6.89
C CYS A 81 18.06 -3.49 7.96
N GLY A 82 17.31 -3.95 8.95
CA GLY A 82 16.80 -3.14 10.04
C GLY A 82 16.15 -3.99 11.12
N ASP A 83 15.66 -3.34 12.16
CA ASP A 83 14.95 -4.02 13.23
C ASP A 83 13.47 -4.24 12.85
N PHE A 84 13.21 -5.36 12.19
CA PHE A 84 11.86 -5.74 11.81
C PHE A 84 10.96 -6.11 12.98
N ASP A 85 11.48 -6.29 14.19
CA ASP A 85 10.62 -6.46 15.38
C ASP A 85 9.95 -5.12 15.75
N LEU A 86 10.64 -3.99 15.59
CA LEU A 86 10.04 -2.66 15.72
C LEU A 86 8.98 -2.42 14.65
N TYR A 87 9.30 -2.72 13.39
CA TYR A 87 8.37 -2.51 12.29
C TYR A 87 7.13 -3.42 12.38
N ALA A 88 7.32 -4.68 12.76
CA ALA A 88 6.23 -5.63 12.99
C ALA A 88 5.29 -5.16 14.10
N ARG A 89 5.85 -4.63 15.20
CA ARG A 89 5.05 -4.06 16.31
C ARG A 89 4.30 -2.80 15.90
N TYR A 90 4.93 -1.92 15.12
CA TYR A 90 4.29 -0.73 14.55
C TYR A 90 3.10 -1.13 13.66
N MET A 91 3.31 -2.08 12.74
CA MET A 91 2.29 -2.53 11.78
C MET A 91 1.26 -3.50 12.37
N ARG A 92 1.55 -4.08 13.55
CA ARG A 92 0.80 -5.19 14.18
C ARG A 92 0.67 -6.42 13.30
N ILE A 93 1.77 -6.80 12.66
CA ILE A 93 1.88 -7.98 11.78
C ILE A 93 3.03 -8.88 12.26
N SER A 94 3.18 -10.05 11.65
CA SER A 94 4.35 -10.89 11.92
C SER A 94 5.63 -10.26 11.38
N LYS A 95 6.79 -10.59 11.98
CA LYS A 95 8.11 -10.14 11.48
C LYS A 95 8.32 -10.51 10.01
N PHE A 96 7.90 -11.71 9.63
CA PHE A 96 7.99 -12.18 8.25
C PHE A 96 7.13 -11.36 7.28
N ASP A 97 5.90 -11.01 7.66
CA ASP A 97 5.04 -10.15 6.84
C ASP A 97 5.55 -8.71 6.77
N ALA A 98 6.21 -8.23 7.83
CA ALA A 98 6.88 -6.94 7.86
C ALA A 98 8.03 -6.88 6.84
N VAL A 99 8.84 -7.94 6.75
CA VAL A 99 9.91 -8.07 5.75
C VAL A 99 9.34 -8.14 4.33
N LYS A 100 8.25 -8.88 4.11
CA LYS A 100 7.56 -8.92 2.81
C LYS A 100 7.01 -7.56 2.39
N LYS A 101 6.38 -6.83 3.33
CA LYS A 101 5.87 -5.49 3.08
C LYS A 101 7.02 -4.54 2.72
N PHE A 102 8.12 -4.60 3.46
CA PHE A 102 9.32 -3.83 3.16
C PHE A 102 9.85 -4.12 1.76
N ASN A 103 9.98 -5.39 1.38
CA ASN A 103 10.36 -5.78 0.03
C ASN A 103 9.43 -5.20 -1.03
N TYR A 104 8.12 -5.33 -0.82
CA TYR A 104 7.12 -4.78 -1.73
C TYR A 104 7.28 -3.25 -1.87
N VAL A 105 7.42 -2.53 -0.76
CA VAL A 105 7.60 -1.08 -0.78
C VAL A 105 8.91 -0.69 -1.45
N LEU A 106 10.00 -1.40 -1.18
CA LEU A 106 11.32 -1.20 -1.80
C LEU A 106 11.24 -1.27 -3.33
N LEU A 107 10.55 -2.30 -3.85
CA LEU A 107 10.39 -2.55 -5.29
C LEU A 107 9.45 -1.56 -5.99
N ASN A 108 8.54 -0.94 -5.25
CA ASN A 108 7.46 -0.12 -5.81
C ASN A 108 7.61 1.37 -5.44
N SER A 109 8.77 1.78 -4.91
CA SER A 109 9.05 3.17 -4.56
C SER A 109 10.17 3.70 -5.44
N SER A 110 9.95 4.87 -6.02
CA SER A 110 10.91 5.54 -6.91
C SER A 110 11.79 6.56 -6.19
N SER A 111 11.45 6.89 -4.94
CA SER A 111 12.18 7.86 -4.12
C SER A 111 12.14 7.48 -2.64
N LYS A 112 13.07 8.03 -1.85
CA LYS A 112 13.10 7.86 -0.40
C LYS A 112 11.80 8.34 0.27
N LEU A 113 11.28 9.49 -0.15
CA LEU A 113 10.04 10.03 0.41
C LEU A 113 8.84 9.13 0.11
N GLU A 114 8.72 8.62 -1.11
CA GLU A 114 7.67 7.67 -1.48
C GLU A 114 7.81 6.35 -0.72
N PHE A 115 9.04 5.89 -0.51
CA PHE A 115 9.35 4.70 0.26
C PHE A 115 8.86 4.84 1.71
N GLU A 116 9.25 5.90 2.41
CA GLU A 116 8.85 6.15 3.80
C GLU A 116 7.31 6.28 3.94
N ASP A 117 6.66 7.01 3.02
CA ASP A 117 5.20 7.18 3.02
C ASP A 117 4.47 5.84 2.80
N ARG A 118 4.92 5.02 1.85
CA ARG A 118 4.34 3.69 1.59
C ARG A 118 4.61 2.69 2.71
N LEU A 119 5.74 2.83 3.41
CA LEU A 119 6.12 1.96 4.51
C LEU A 119 5.28 2.24 5.76
N ALA A 120 4.86 3.48 5.98
CA ALA A 120 4.02 3.90 7.10
C ALA A 120 2.53 3.50 6.97
N ARG A 121 2.06 3.26 5.74
CA ARG A 121 0.65 2.93 5.43
C ARG A 121 0.39 1.43 5.56
#